data_AF-A0A351SHY7-F1
#
_entry.id   AF-A0A351SHY7-F1
#
_cell.length_a   1.000
_cell.length_b   1.000
_cell.length_c   1.000
_cell.angle_alpha   90.00
_cell.angle_beta   90.00
_cell.angle_gamma   90.00
#
_symmetry.space_group_name_H-M   'P 1'
#
loop_
_entity.id
_entity.type
_entity.pdbx_description
1 polymer ?
#
loop_
_entity_poly.entity_id
_entity_poly.type
_entity_poly.pdbx_seq_one_letter_code
_entity_poly.pdbx_strand_id
1 'polypeptide(L)'
;MYSTASMRLAKIMREGVEHSLQETQIGLEKESLRVSPDGHIAQTDHPRSLGSALTHPNITTDYSEALLEFVTPPFASVNSAL
;
A
#
# COMPACT_ATOMS: atom_id res chain seq x y z
N MET A 1 2.65 22.90 22.83
CA MET A 1 2.01 21.58 22.59
C MET A 1 2.82 20.65 21.68
N TYR A 2 3.87 21.10 20.96
CA TYR A 2 4.71 20.21 20.12
C TYR A 2 6.21 20.36 20.37
N SER A 3 6.63 20.55 21.62
CA SER A 3 8.05 20.78 21.97
C SER A 3 8.98 19.69 21.42
N THR A 4 8.54 18.43 21.45
CA THR A 4 9.32 17.30 20.94
C THR A 4 9.50 17.35 19.42
N ALA A 5 8.45 17.67 18.66
CA ALA A 5 8.54 17.76 17.21
C ALA A 5 9.46 18.92 16.80
N SER A 6 9.33 20.08 17.46
CA SER A 6 10.21 21.24 17.22
C SER A 6 11.67 20.94 17.52
N MET A 7 11.98 20.23 18.63
CA MET A 7 13.36 19.83 18.95
C MET A 7 13.94 18.87 17.91
N ARG A 8 13.16 17.91 17.41
CA ARG A 8 13.60 16.94 16.40
C ARG A 8 13.80 17.59 15.03
N LEU A 9 12.89 18.45 14.62
CA LEU A 9 13.05 19.23 13.38
C LEU A 9 14.32 20.09 13.45
N ALA A 10 14.53 20.81 14.55
CA ALA A 10 15.74 21.60 14.75
C ALA A 10 17.01 20.75 14.74
N LYS A 11 16.95 19.50 15.22
CA LYS A 11 18.07 18.56 15.13
C LYS A 11 18.38 18.17 13.68
N ILE A 12 17.37 17.76 12.91
CA ILE A 12 17.51 17.39 11.49
C ILE A 12 18.15 18.54 10.71
N MET A 13 17.63 19.76 10.89
CA MET A 13 18.14 20.96 10.20
C MET A 13 19.58 21.31 10.63
N ARG A 14 19.93 21.16 11.92
CA ARG A 14 21.30 21.40 12.39
C ARG A 14 22.30 20.38 11.84
N GLU A 15 21.87 19.15 11.66
CA GLU A 15 22.72 18.05 11.19
C GLU A 15 22.84 18.02 9.66
N GLY A 16 22.01 18.79 8.92
CA GLY A 16 22.06 18.89 7.45
C GLY A 16 21.65 17.58 6.75
N VAL A 17 20.85 16.75 7.43
CA VAL A 17 20.49 15.39 6.98
C VAL A 17 19.15 15.33 6.27
N GLU A 18 18.49 16.47 6.01
CA GLU A 18 17.16 16.55 5.41
C GLU A 18 17.05 15.91 4.02
N HIS A 19 18.14 15.87 3.25
CA HIS A 19 18.17 15.22 1.94
C HIS A 19 17.87 13.71 2.04
N SER A 20 18.29 13.06 3.13
CA SER A 20 18.05 11.62 3.35
C SER A 20 16.56 11.29 3.43
N LEU A 21 15.69 12.27 3.74
CA LEU A 21 14.24 12.07 3.76
C LEU A 21 13.67 11.83 2.35
N GLN A 22 14.35 12.29 1.30
CA GLN A 22 13.95 12.10 -0.09
C GLN A 22 14.23 10.68 -0.60
N GLU A 23 14.99 9.87 0.15
CA GLU A 23 15.32 8.48 -0.23
C GLU A 23 14.25 7.47 0.25
N THR A 24 13.13 7.96 0.80
CA THR A 24 12.01 7.14 1.26
C THR A 24 11.47 6.27 0.13
N GLN A 25 11.21 5.00 0.43
CA GLN A 25 10.50 4.09 -0.44
C GLN A 25 9.01 4.03 -0.06
N ILE A 26 8.15 3.93 -1.06
CA ILE A 26 6.68 3.99 -0.93
C ILE A 26 6.10 2.73 -1.56
N GLY A 27 5.36 1.95 -0.77
CA GLY A 27 4.50 0.87 -1.24
C GLY A 27 3.04 1.22 -0.95
N LEU A 28 2.11 0.74 -1.79
CA LEU A 28 0.68 0.92 -1.61
C LEU A 28 -0.02 -0.45 -1.55
N GLU A 29 -0.98 -0.54 -0.62
CA GLU A 29 -1.91 -1.64 -0.50
C GLU A 29 -3.33 -1.07 -0.65
N LYS A 30 -4.15 -1.72 -1.47
CA LYS A 30 -5.54 -1.30 -1.70
C LYS A 30 -6.48 -2.49 -1.71
N GLU A 31 -7.41 -2.49 -0.77
CA GLU A 31 -8.45 -3.50 -0.66
C GLU A 31 -9.75 -3.09 -1.36
N SER A 32 -10.45 -4.05 -1.96
CA SER A 32 -11.77 -3.84 -2.53
C SER A 32 -12.54 -5.15 -2.69
N LEU A 33 -13.80 -5.15 -2.25
CA LEU A 33 -14.70 -6.28 -2.44
C LEU A 33 -15.08 -6.44 -3.92
N ARG A 34 -14.96 -7.66 -4.44
CA ARG A 34 -15.63 -8.07 -5.67
C ARG A 34 -17.13 -8.10 -5.42
N VAL A 35 -17.89 -7.52 -6.35
CA VAL A 35 -19.35 -7.46 -6.28
C VAL A 35 -19.99 -8.02 -7.54
N SER A 36 -21.20 -8.58 -7.40
CA SER A 36 -22.06 -8.91 -8.53
C SER A 36 -22.75 -7.66 -9.09
N PRO A 37 -23.33 -7.71 -10.31
CA PRO A 37 -23.98 -6.54 -10.93
C PRO A 37 -25.15 -5.93 -10.15
N ASP A 38 -25.75 -6.69 -9.23
CA ASP A 38 -26.80 -6.26 -8.29
C ASP A 38 -26.24 -5.64 -6.99
N GLY A 39 -24.91 -5.55 -6.85
CA GLY A 39 -24.24 -4.89 -5.74
C GLY A 39 -24.00 -5.78 -4.51
N HIS A 40 -24.27 -7.08 -4.59
CA HIS A 40 -23.94 -8.02 -3.53
C HIS A 40 -22.47 -8.47 -3.57
N ILE A 41 -21.93 -8.93 -2.44
CA ILE A 41 -20.57 -9.50 -2.39
C ILE A 41 -20.52 -10.75 -3.27
N ALA A 42 -19.56 -10.80 -4.18
CA ALA A 42 -19.39 -11.91 -5.09
C ALA A 42 -19.16 -13.22 -4.30
N GLN A 43 -19.91 -14.26 -4.64
CA GLN A 43 -19.78 -15.61 -4.06
C GLN A 43 -18.91 -16.54 -4.93
N THR A 44 -18.35 -16.03 -6.02
CA THR A 44 -17.42 -16.79 -6.86
C THR A 44 -16.03 -16.82 -6.23
N ASP A 45 -15.29 -17.90 -6.46
CA ASP A 45 -13.89 -18.03 -6.08
C ASP A 45 -13.01 -16.93 -6.72
N HIS A 46 -11.78 -16.80 -6.20
CA HIS A 46 -10.74 -15.94 -6.74
C HIS A 46 -10.58 -16.16 -8.25
N PRO A 47 -10.58 -15.09 -9.07
CA PRO A 47 -10.51 -15.24 -10.53
C PRO A 47 -9.23 -15.98 -10.94
N ARG A 48 -9.37 -17.14 -11.62
CA ARG A 48 -8.22 -17.95 -12.08
C ARG A 48 -7.22 -17.18 -12.96
N SER A 49 -7.68 -16.15 -13.67
CA SER A 49 -6.83 -15.29 -14.49
C SER A 49 -5.86 -14.42 -13.68
N LEU A 50 -6.14 -14.21 -12.38
CA LEU A 50 -5.25 -13.49 -11.45
C LEU A 50 -4.22 -14.42 -10.80
N GLY A 51 -4.23 -15.71 -11.12
CA GLY A 51 -3.28 -16.69 -10.61
C GLY A 51 -3.66 -17.20 -9.23
N SER A 52 -2.66 -17.38 -8.37
CA SER A 52 -2.85 -17.88 -7.00
C SER A 52 -2.69 -16.73 -6.01
N ALA A 53 -3.75 -16.42 -5.25
CA ALA A 53 -3.67 -15.43 -4.18
C ALA A 53 -2.54 -15.72 -3.19
N LEU A 54 -2.25 -17.00 -2.92
CA LEU A 54 -1.19 -17.42 -1.98
C LEU A 54 0.22 -16.98 -2.42
N THR A 55 0.49 -16.87 -3.73
CA THR A 55 1.86 -16.68 -4.24
C THR A 55 2.01 -15.57 -5.28
N HIS A 56 0.92 -14.94 -5.70
CA HIS A 56 0.99 -13.89 -6.72
C HIS A 56 1.59 -12.61 -6.12
N PRO A 57 2.61 -12.00 -6.75
CA PRO A 57 3.45 -10.99 -6.09
C PRO A 57 2.77 -9.63 -5.86
N ASN A 58 1.64 -9.37 -6.53
CA ASN A 58 1.01 -8.04 -6.56
C ASN A 58 -0.50 -8.05 -6.33
N ILE A 59 -1.12 -9.23 -6.28
CA ILE A 59 -2.57 -9.38 -6.22
C ILE A 59 -2.83 -10.57 -5.32
N THR A 60 -3.58 -10.37 -4.24
CA THR A 60 -3.95 -11.42 -3.31
C THR A 60 -5.40 -11.22 -2.86
N THR A 61 -5.83 -12.02 -1.89
CA THR A 61 -7.03 -11.79 -1.10
C THR A 61 -6.62 -11.55 0.35
N ASP A 62 -7.29 -10.62 1.03
CA ASP A 62 -7.15 -10.43 2.47
C ASP A 62 -8.14 -11.36 3.21
N TYR A 63 -8.94 -10.87 4.16
CA TYR A 63 -9.76 -11.69 5.06
C TYR A 63 -10.72 -12.66 4.35
N SER A 64 -11.23 -12.29 3.18
CA SER A 64 -12.23 -13.10 2.46
C SER A 64 -11.83 -13.35 1.01
N GLU A 65 -12.31 -14.46 0.46
CA GLU A 65 -12.14 -14.84 -0.95
C GLU A 65 -12.57 -13.72 -1.92
N ALA A 66 -13.56 -12.91 -1.52
CA ALA A 66 -14.09 -11.81 -2.31
C ALA A 66 -13.35 -10.49 -2.13
N LEU A 67 -12.51 -10.34 -1.09
CA LEU A 67 -11.79 -9.10 -0.79
C LEU A 67 -10.43 -9.13 -1.50
N LEU A 68 -10.38 -8.58 -2.71
CA LEU A 68 -9.12 -8.44 -3.44
C LEU A 68 -8.25 -7.37 -2.78
N GLU A 69 -6.96 -7.66 -2.72
CA GLU A 69 -5.93 -6.74 -2.28
C GLU A 69 -4.90 -6.58 -3.40
N PHE A 70 -4.59 -5.34 -3.76
CA PHE A 70 -3.55 -4.98 -4.71
C PHE A 70 -2.36 -4.41 -3.95
N VAL A 71 -1.18 -4.98 -4.20
CA VAL A 71 0.05 -4.62 -3.49
C VAL A 71 1.12 -4.22 -4.49
N THR A 72 1.69 -3.03 -4.32
CA THR A 72 2.83 -2.58 -5.13
C THR A 72 4.14 -2.97 -4.47
N PRO A 73 5.23 -3.18 -5.23
CA PRO A 73 6.56 -3.15 -4.63
C PRO A 73 6.85 -1.74 -4.07
N PRO A 74 7.89 -1.60 -3.23
CA PRO A 74 8.37 -0.29 -2.80
C PRO A 74 8.98 0.48 -3.98
N PHE A 75 8.65 1.77 -4.10
CA PHE A 75 9.16 2.67 -5.13
C PHE A 75 9.71 3.98 -4.55
N ALA A 76 10.63 4.62 -5.27
CA ALA A 76 11.25 5.89 -4.85
C ALA A 76 10.34 7.12 -4.99
N SER A 77 9.12 7.00 -5.51
CA SER A 77 8.20 8.13 -5.65
C SER A 77 6.73 7.71 -5.58
N VAL A 78 5.86 8.61 -5.14
CA VAL A 78 4.40 8.41 -5.11
C VAL A 78 3.88 8.09 -6.52
N ASN A 79 4.32 8.84 -7.53
CA ASN A 79 3.87 8.66 -8.91
C ASN A 79 4.27 7.29 -9.49
N SER A 80 5.34 6.66 -8.99
CA SER A 80 5.72 5.31 -9.41
C SER A 80 4.86 4.24 -8.76
N ALA A 81 4.22 4.54 -7.63
CA ALA A 81 3.36 3.60 -6.91
C ALA A 81 1.89 3.69 -7.34
N LEU A 82 1.45 4.79 -7.97
CA LEU A 82 0.08 5.01 -8.46
C LEU A 82 -0.10 4.50 -9.90
#